data_AF-A0A359MUZ0-F1
#
_entry.id   AF-A0A359MUZ0-F1
#
_cell.length_a   1.000
_cell.length_b   1.000
_cell.length_c   1.000
_cell.angle_alpha   90.00
_cell.angle_beta   90.00
_cell.angle_gamma   90.00
#
_symmetry.space_group_name_H-M   'P 1'
#
loop_
_entity.id
_entity.type
_entity.pdbx_description
1 polymer ?
#
loop_
_entity_poly.entity_id
_entity_poly.type
_entity_poly.pdbx_seq_one_letter_code
_entity_poly.pdbx_strand_id
1 'polypeptide(L)'
;MAMLENKIDFVAIITCKNANPNGDPLNGNMPRKTYKGYGEISDVCIKRKIRNRLLDMGENIFVQSDDKKVDGFNSLRERADSNPELKAAEKAKNRDEFAKIACASWVDVRSFGQVFAFKSDKDKDKGGGVSVGVRGPVSIQPAFSVETIDITST
;
A
#
# COMPACT_ATOMS: atom_id res chain seq x y z
N MET A 1 21.25 -4.86 5.50
CA MET A 1 20.59 -4.98 4.18
C MET A 1 21.46 -4.27 3.16
N ALA A 2 21.70 -4.86 2.00
CA ALA A 2 22.40 -4.17 0.91
C ALA A 2 21.48 -3.10 0.31
N MET A 3 22.01 -1.89 0.08
CA MET A 3 21.29 -0.88 -0.68
C MET A 3 21.32 -1.24 -2.16
N LEU A 4 20.21 -1.00 -2.86
CA LEU A 4 20.19 -1.08 -4.32
C LEU A 4 21.05 0.06 -4.88
N GLU A 5 22.05 -0.28 -5.68
CA GLU A 5 23.00 0.72 -6.22
C GLU A 5 22.49 1.40 -7.50
N ASN A 6 21.54 0.76 -8.20
CA ASN A 6 21.06 1.21 -9.50
C ASN A 6 19.53 1.37 -9.53
N LYS A 7 19.05 2.29 -10.37
CA LYS A 7 17.63 2.34 -10.74
C LYS A 7 17.28 1.08 -11.52
N ILE A 8 16.19 0.42 -11.14
CA ILE A 8 15.68 -0.76 -11.81
C ILE A 8 14.35 -0.40 -12.47
N ASP A 9 14.30 -0.50 -13.79
CA ASP A 9 13.06 -0.45 -14.55
C ASP A 9 12.62 -1.87 -14.88
N PHE A 10 11.32 -2.16 -14.76
CA PHE A 10 10.77 -3.48 -15.04
C PHE A 10 9.41 -3.38 -15.73
N VAL A 11 9.09 -4.42 -16.50
CA VAL A 11 7.78 -4.61 -17.13
C VAL A 11 7.26 -5.98 -16.73
N ALA A 12 5.99 -6.06 -16.36
CA ALA A 12 5.31 -7.31 -16.08
C ALA A 12 4.15 -7.49 -17.06
N ILE A 13 4.06 -8.67 -17.64
CA ILE A 13 2.93 -9.08 -18.49
C ILE A 13 2.09 -10.06 -17.67
N ILE A 14 0.79 -9.80 -17.62
CA ILE A 14 -0.18 -10.62 -16.90
C ILE A 14 -1.32 -11.01 -17.82
N THR A 15 -1.78 -12.25 -17.67
CA THR A 15 -2.92 -12.78 -18.42
C THR A 15 -4.05 -13.14 -17.46
N CYS A 16 -5.27 -12.83 -17.83
CA CYS A 16 -6.47 -13.15 -17.07
C CYS A 16 -7.44 -13.90 -18.00
N LYS A 17 -7.99 -15.03 -17.55
CA LYS A 17 -8.95 -15.83 -18.31
C LYS A 17 -10.22 -16.01 -17.50
N ASN A 18 -11.37 -15.66 -18.07
CA ASN A 18 -12.69 -15.82 -17.46
C ASN A 18 -12.76 -15.27 -16.02
N ALA A 19 -12.14 -14.13 -15.78
CA ALA A 19 -12.06 -13.54 -14.44
C ALA A 19 -12.06 -12.02 -14.51
N ASN A 20 -12.44 -11.41 -13.39
CA ASN A 20 -12.42 -9.97 -13.20
C ASN A 20 -11.15 -9.58 -12.41
N PRO A 21 -10.09 -9.07 -13.08
CA PRO A 21 -8.81 -8.84 -12.42
C PRO A 21 -8.84 -7.62 -11.48
N ASN A 22 -9.67 -6.62 -11.81
CA ASN A 22 -9.90 -5.41 -11.02
C ASN A 22 -11.32 -4.90 -11.29
N GLY A 23 -12.23 -5.13 -10.35
CA GLY A 23 -13.58 -4.59 -10.42
C GLY A 23 -13.65 -3.08 -10.16
N ASP A 24 -14.63 -2.44 -10.78
CA ASP A 24 -14.97 -1.03 -10.57
C ASP A 24 -16.14 -0.90 -9.59
N PRO A 25 -15.92 -0.43 -8.35
CA PRO A 25 -16.98 -0.27 -7.36
C PRO A 25 -18.04 0.76 -7.78
N LEU A 26 -17.74 1.67 -8.71
CA LEU A 26 -18.69 2.65 -9.22
C LEU A 26 -19.52 2.14 -10.39
N ASN A 27 -19.13 1.00 -10.97
CA ASN A 27 -19.76 0.43 -12.17
C ASN A 27 -20.16 -1.03 -11.95
N GLY A 28 -20.87 -1.29 -10.83
CA GLY A 28 -21.42 -2.62 -10.52
C GLY A 28 -20.37 -3.72 -10.35
N ASN A 29 -19.14 -3.38 -9.96
CA ASN A 29 -18.01 -4.29 -9.86
C ASN A 29 -17.60 -4.93 -11.20
N MET A 30 -18.00 -4.39 -12.35
CA MET A 30 -17.50 -4.85 -13.65
C MET A 30 -15.98 -4.62 -13.79
N PRO A 31 -15.27 -5.37 -14.65
CA PRO A 31 -13.88 -5.07 -14.97
C PRO A 31 -13.69 -3.59 -15.35
N ARG A 32 -12.69 -2.93 -14.76
CA ARG A 32 -12.35 -1.55 -15.10
C ARG A 32 -11.95 -1.44 -16.57
N LYS A 33 -12.47 -0.40 -17.24
CA LYS A 33 -12.11 -0.03 -18.61
C LYS A 33 -11.86 1.46 -18.73
N THR A 34 -10.89 1.81 -19.55
CA THR A 34 -10.67 3.19 -19.99
C THR A 34 -11.78 3.65 -20.93
N TYR A 35 -11.88 4.95 -21.17
CA TYR A 35 -12.82 5.51 -22.16
C TYR A 35 -12.61 4.95 -23.58
N LYS A 36 -11.38 4.53 -23.91
CA LYS A 36 -11.04 3.92 -25.20
C LYS A 36 -11.33 2.41 -25.27
N GLY A 37 -11.86 1.80 -24.21
CA GLY A 37 -12.23 0.38 -24.18
C GLY A 37 -11.14 -0.59 -23.72
N TYR A 38 -9.93 -0.12 -23.42
CA TYR A 38 -8.86 -0.96 -22.84
C TYR A 38 -9.17 -1.32 -21.40
N GLY A 39 -8.93 -2.57 -21.02
CA GLY A 39 -8.99 -3.02 -19.65
C GLY A 39 -7.90 -2.36 -18.81
N GLU A 40 -8.24 -2.04 -17.56
CA GLU A 40 -7.35 -1.38 -16.61
C GLU A 40 -7.24 -2.20 -15.32
N ILE A 41 -6.02 -2.34 -14.80
CA ILE A 41 -5.76 -2.79 -13.44
C ILE A 41 -5.01 -1.66 -12.75
N SER A 42 -5.67 -1.04 -11.77
CA SER A 42 -5.11 0.08 -11.02
C SER A 42 -3.84 -0.32 -10.27
N ASP A 43 -2.92 0.63 -10.10
CA ASP A 43 -1.68 0.45 -9.35
C ASP A 43 -1.97 0.01 -7.89
N VAL A 44 -3.01 0.57 -7.26
CA VAL A 44 -3.43 0.20 -5.91
C VAL A 44 -3.92 -1.25 -5.83
N CYS A 45 -4.59 -1.76 -6.87
CA CYS A 45 -4.97 -3.17 -6.96
C CYS A 45 -3.74 -4.08 -7.07
N ILE A 46 -2.78 -3.72 -7.91
CA ILE A 46 -1.52 -4.47 -8.07
C ILE A 46 -0.75 -4.49 -6.75
N LYS A 47 -0.57 -3.32 -6.11
CA LYS A 47 0.10 -3.22 -4.81
C LYS A 47 -0.62 -4.03 -3.73
N ARG A 48 -1.95 -4.13 -3.76
CA ARG A 48 -2.73 -5.00 -2.85
C ARG A 48 -2.40 -6.47 -3.07
N LYS A 49 -2.37 -6.94 -4.32
CA LYS A 49 -2.02 -8.34 -4.64
C LYS A 49 -0.58 -8.66 -4.20
N ILE A 50 0.37 -7.75 -4.40
CA ILE A 50 1.75 -7.90 -3.91
C ILE A 50 1.78 -7.99 -2.38
N ARG A 51 1.13 -7.06 -1.66
CA ARG A 51 1.03 -7.10 -0.19
C ARG A 51 0.45 -8.42 0.30
N ASN A 52 -0.66 -8.86 -0.29
CA ASN A 52 -1.31 -10.11 0.09
C ASN A 52 -0.41 -11.33 -0.14
N ARG A 53 0.40 -11.32 -1.22
CA ARG A 53 1.35 -12.38 -1.50
C ARG A 53 2.54 -12.38 -0.54
N LEU A 54 3.07 -11.21 -0.21
CA LEU A 54 4.13 -11.07 0.80
C LEU A 54 3.64 -11.52 2.18
N LEU A 55 2.40 -11.20 2.52
CA LEU A 55 1.76 -11.68 3.74
C LEU A 55 1.67 -13.21 3.78
N ASP A 56 1.30 -13.85 2.66
CA ASP A 56 1.30 -15.33 2.54
C ASP A 56 2.69 -15.94 2.68
N MET A 57 3.74 -15.16 2.42
CA MET A 57 5.13 -15.57 2.57
C MET A 57 5.68 -15.32 3.98
N GLY A 58 4.86 -14.80 4.90
CA GLY A 58 5.23 -14.52 6.28
C GLY A 58 5.89 -13.16 6.50
N GLU A 59 5.86 -12.27 5.50
CA GLU A 59 6.41 -10.92 5.63
C GLU A 59 5.46 -10.01 6.42
N ASN A 60 6.04 -9.08 7.18
CA ASN A 60 5.28 -8.09 7.95
C ASN A 60 4.75 -6.98 7.04
N ILE A 61 3.43 -6.84 6.98
CA ILE A 61 2.72 -5.84 6.16
C ILE A 61 1.95 -4.87 7.04
N PHE A 62 2.13 -3.57 6.80
CA PHE A 62 1.43 -2.53 7.54
C PHE A 62 -0.02 -2.36 7.06
N VAL A 63 -0.29 -2.38 5.76
CA VAL A 63 -1.64 -2.21 5.21
C VAL A 63 -2.24 -3.56 4.83
N GLN A 64 -2.95 -4.17 5.78
CA GLN A 64 -3.67 -5.43 5.61
C GLN A 64 -5.17 -5.18 5.39
N SER A 65 -5.88 -6.07 4.70
CA SER A 65 -7.35 -6.02 4.60
C SER A 65 -7.99 -6.82 5.73
N ASP A 66 -9.22 -6.46 6.10
CA ASP A 66 -9.92 -7.09 7.22
C ASP A 66 -10.17 -8.59 7.01
N ASP A 67 -10.39 -9.01 5.76
CA ASP A 67 -10.59 -10.42 5.37
C ASP A 67 -9.31 -11.26 5.38
N LYS A 68 -8.15 -10.61 5.45
CA LYS A 68 -6.84 -11.24 5.25
C LYS A 68 -5.82 -10.88 6.33
N LYS A 69 -6.20 -10.10 7.33
CA LYS A 69 -5.29 -9.67 8.39
C LYS A 69 -4.83 -10.87 9.22
N VAL A 70 -3.55 -10.88 9.56
CA VAL A 70 -2.93 -11.93 10.39
C VAL A 70 -2.70 -11.46 11.83
N ASP A 71 -2.97 -10.18 12.10
CA ASP A 71 -2.87 -9.58 13.42
C ASP A 71 -4.25 -9.18 13.97
N GLY A 72 -4.30 -8.97 15.29
CA GLY A 72 -5.53 -8.60 16.00
C GLY A 72 -5.90 -7.11 15.91
N PHE A 73 -5.18 -6.31 15.13
CA PHE A 73 -5.39 -4.86 15.12
C PHE A 73 -6.60 -4.47 14.27
N ASN A 74 -7.32 -3.45 14.73
CA ASN A 74 -8.53 -2.95 14.07
C ASN A 74 -8.29 -1.63 13.33
N SER A 75 -7.10 -1.04 13.45
CA SER A 75 -6.72 0.15 12.71
C SER A 75 -5.22 0.21 12.43
N LEU A 76 -4.85 0.98 11.40
CA LEU A 76 -3.44 1.28 11.10
C LEU A 76 -2.76 2.01 12.27
N ARG A 77 -3.50 2.82 13.03
CA ARG A 77 -2.95 3.53 14.19
C ARG A 77 -2.61 2.56 15.31
N GLU A 78 -3.52 1.65 15.63
CA GLU A 78 -3.28 0.61 16.64
C GLU A 78 -2.06 -0.26 16.28
N ARG A 79 -1.93 -0.62 15.00
CA ARG A 79 -0.77 -1.35 14.47
C ARG A 79 0.53 -0.55 14.56
N ALA A 80 0.49 0.77 14.39
CA ALA A 80 1.67 1.62 14.58
C ALA A 80 2.03 1.76 16.07
N ASP A 81 1.03 1.95 16.93
CA ASP A 81 1.19 2.15 18.37
C ASP A 81 1.64 0.88 19.12
N SER A 82 1.44 -0.30 18.51
CA SER A 82 1.88 -1.58 19.07
C SER A 82 3.39 -1.78 19.00
N ASN A 83 4.11 -1.03 18.15
CA ASN A 83 5.56 -1.02 18.11
C ASN A 83 6.12 0.00 19.13
N PRO A 84 6.76 -0.44 20.23
CA PRO A 84 7.24 0.48 21.27
C PRO A 84 8.33 1.43 20.78
N GLU A 85 9.21 0.98 19.89
CA GLU A 85 10.30 1.80 19.34
C GLU A 85 9.73 2.92 18.46
N LEU A 86 8.74 2.57 17.64
CA LEU A 86 8.06 3.54 16.78
C LEU A 86 7.33 4.60 17.61
N LYS A 87 6.66 4.18 18.68
CA LYS A 87 5.98 5.08 19.62
C LYS A 87 6.96 5.98 20.39
N ALA A 88 8.14 5.47 20.74
CA ALA A 88 9.20 6.27 21.35
C ALA A 88 9.74 7.33 20.38
N ALA A 89 9.98 6.96 19.11
CA ALA A 89 10.41 7.89 18.07
C ALA A 89 9.35 8.98 17.77
N GLU A 90 8.06 8.61 17.80
CA GLU A 90 6.94 9.55 17.69
C GLU A 90 6.94 10.58 18.83
N LYS A 91 7.07 10.11 20.09
CA LYS A 91 7.14 10.99 21.27
C LYS A 91 8.37 11.91 21.27
N ALA A 92 9.50 11.40 20.80
CA ALA A 92 10.73 12.17 20.60
C ALA A 92 10.64 13.15 19.43
N LYS A 93 9.54 13.14 18.65
CA LYS A 93 9.37 13.90 17.40
C LYS A 93 10.51 13.70 16.40
N ASN A 94 11.17 12.53 16.45
CA ASN A 94 12.29 12.20 15.58
C ASN A 94 11.76 11.50 14.31
N ARG A 95 11.57 12.29 13.25
CA ARG A 95 10.98 11.84 11.99
C ARG A 95 11.85 10.81 11.25
N ASP A 96 13.16 10.98 11.30
CA ASP A 96 14.11 10.11 10.59
C ASP A 96 14.17 8.74 11.26
N GLU A 97 14.24 8.73 12.60
CA GLU A 97 14.23 7.49 13.36
C GLU A 97 12.90 6.75 13.22
N PHE A 98 11.78 7.48 13.26
CA PHE A 98 10.45 6.92 12.98
C PHE A 98 10.40 6.24 11.61
N ALA A 99 10.90 6.92 10.56
CA ALA A 99 10.91 6.36 9.21
C ALA A 99 11.77 5.10 9.11
N LYS A 100 12.95 5.08 9.76
CA LYS A 100 13.83 3.90 9.80
C LYS A 100 13.15 2.70 10.48
N ILE A 101 12.58 2.91 11.66
CA ILE A 101 11.88 1.85 12.41
C ILE A 101 10.67 1.33 11.61
N ALA A 102 9.88 2.23 11.01
CA ALA A 102 8.74 1.85 10.18
C ALA A 102 9.18 1.02 8.95
N CYS A 103 10.27 1.41 8.27
CA CYS A 103 10.82 0.67 7.12
C CYS A 103 11.44 -0.68 7.52
N ALA A 104 11.96 -0.80 8.74
CA ALA A 104 12.46 -2.05 9.29
C ALA A 104 11.31 -2.99 9.67
N SER A 105 10.21 -2.44 10.19
CA SER A 105 9.06 -3.20 10.68
C SER A 105 8.17 -3.74 9.57
N TRP A 106 7.95 -2.97 8.50
CA TRP A 106 7.00 -3.32 7.45
C TRP A 106 7.58 -3.16 6.06
N VAL A 107 7.55 -4.26 5.30
CA VAL A 107 8.14 -4.29 3.94
C VAL A 107 7.35 -3.42 2.96
N ASP A 108 6.03 -3.31 3.11
CA ASP A 108 5.21 -2.49 2.23
C ASP A 108 5.40 -0.99 2.46
N VAL A 109 5.61 -0.56 3.71
CA VAL A 109 6.02 0.82 4.05
C VAL A 109 7.38 1.12 3.43
N ARG A 110 8.35 0.20 3.59
CA ARG A 110 9.68 0.35 2.97
C ARG A 110 9.62 0.42 1.45
N SER A 111 8.72 -0.34 0.82
CA SER A 111 8.68 -0.50 -0.64
C SER A 111 7.84 0.58 -1.32
N PHE A 112 6.61 0.81 -0.84
CA PHE A 112 5.62 1.68 -1.47
C PHE A 112 5.44 3.03 -0.75
N GLY A 113 5.98 3.17 0.46
CA GLY A 113 5.77 4.33 1.30
C GLY A 113 4.45 4.29 2.06
N GLN A 114 4.34 5.14 3.07
CA GLN A 114 3.14 5.34 3.88
C GLN A 114 3.16 6.73 4.50
N VAL A 115 1.98 7.37 4.57
CA VAL A 115 1.79 8.58 5.35
C VAL A 115 1.25 8.22 6.73
N PHE A 116 1.98 8.56 7.77
CA PHE A 116 1.56 8.45 9.17
C PHE A 116 1.05 9.82 9.63
N ALA A 117 -0.24 9.90 9.94
CA ALA A 117 -0.85 11.11 10.48
C ALA A 117 -0.94 11.01 12.01
N PHE A 118 -0.27 11.91 12.73
CA PHE A 118 -0.38 12.00 14.18
C PHE A 118 -1.43 13.05 14.57
N LYS A 119 -2.28 12.69 15.52
CA LYS A 119 -3.17 13.68 16.14
C LYS A 119 -2.34 14.55 17.08
N SER A 120 -2.50 15.86 17.00
CA SER A 120 -2.06 16.75 18.07
C SER A 120 -2.91 16.50 19.32
N ASP A 121 -2.30 16.58 20.50
CA ASP A 121 -3.04 16.55 21.75
C ASP A 121 -4.01 17.74 21.77
N LYS A 122 -5.29 17.50 22.08
CA LYS A 122 -6.35 18.52 21.98
C LYS A 122 -6.14 19.70 22.93
N ASP A 123 -5.34 19.55 23.97
CA ASP A 123 -5.13 20.56 25.02
C ASP A 123 -3.87 21.41 24.85
N LYS A 124 -3.00 21.12 23.87
CA LYS A 124 -1.80 21.93 23.59
C LYS A 124 -1.60 22.05 22.08
N ASP A 125 -1.79 23.28 21.59
CA ASP A 125 -1.58 23.75 20.21
C ASP A 125 -2.75 23.59 19.21
N LYS A 126 -3.42 24.73 18.98
CA LYS A 126 -4.17 25.03 17.76
C LYS A 126 -3.19 25.07 16.58
N GLY A 127 -2.93 23.93 15.93
CA GLY A 127 -2.35 23.91 14.57
C GLY A 127 -1.23 22.92 14.27
N GLY A 128 -0.95 21.91 15.10
CA GLY A 128 0.27 21.10 14.98
C GLY A 128 0.09 19.60 14.76
N GLY A 129 -0.82 19.15 13.89
CA GLY A 129 -0.81 17.74 13.48
C GLY A 129 0.47 17.41 12.73
N VAL A 130 1.42 16.73 13.38
CA VAL A 130 2.67 16.30 12.72
C VAL A 130 2.32 15.10 11.83
N SER A 131 2.66 15.15 10.55
CA SER A 131 2.60 13.98 9.67
C SER A 131 4.02 13.55 9.28
N VAL A 132 4.27 12.24 9.36
CA VAL A 132 5.51 11.65 8.86
C VAL A 132 5.18 10.89 7.58
N GLY A 133 5.60 11.46 6.45
CA GLY A 133 5.54 10.81 5.16
C GLY A 133 6.79 9.99 4.89
N VAL A 134 6.65 8.66 4.80
CA VAL A 134 7.68 7.76 4.29
C VAL A 134 7.44 7.56 2.80
N ARG A 135 8.46 7.80 1.97
CA ARG A 135 8.42 7.53 0.52
C ARG A 135 9.13 6.21 0.23
N GLY A 136 8.48 5.31 -0.49
CA GLY A 136 9.07 4.06 -0.93
C GLY A 136 9.74 4.21 -2.30
N PRO A 137 10.79 3.43 -2.60
CA PRO A 137 11.48 3.48 -3.88
C PRO A 137 10.72 2.78 -5.01
N VAL A 138 9.74 1.92 -4.70
CA VAL A 138 9.01 1.14 -5.71
C VAL A 138 7.75 1.89 -6.15
N SER A 139 7.79 2.39 -7.39
CA SER A 139 6.63 2.98 -8.05
C SER A 139 6.07 2.00 -9.08
N ILE A 140 4.77 1.70 -8.96
CA ILE A 140 4.03 0.85 -9.90
C ILE A 140 3.02 1.73 -10.61
N GLN A 141 2.95 1.63 -11.93
CA GLN A 141 1.94 2.28 -12.76
C GLN A 141 0.74 1.35 -12.94
N PRO A 142 -0.45 1.88 -13.26
CA PRO A 142 -1.57 1.06 -13.71
C PRO A 142 -1.17 0.20 -14.92
N ALA A 143 -1.71 -1.01 -14.98
CA ALA A 143 -1.53 -1.91 -16.12
C ALA A 143 -2.74 -1.78 -17.06
N PHE A 144 -2.47 -1.81 -18.36
CA PHE A 144 -3.47 -1.73 -19.41
C PHE A 144 -3.40 -2.98 -20.29
N SER A 145 -4.55 -3.44 -20.77
CA SER A 145 -4.59 -4.50 -21.77
C SER A 145 -3.97 -4.04 -23.10
N VAL A 146 -3.45 -5.00 -23.87
CA VAL A 146 -2.87 -4.73 -25.19
C VAL A 146 -3.95 -4.37 -26.22
N GLU A 147 -5.13 -4.93 -26.05
CA GLU A 147 -6.31 -4.71 -26.91
C GLU A 147 -7.51 -4.27 -26.07
N THR A 148 -8.55 -3.74 -26.71
CA THR A 148 -9.82 -3.43 -26.04
C THR A 148 -10.47 -4.70 -25.51
N ILE A 149 -11.21 -4.59 -24.40
CA ILE A 149 -11.88 -5.74 -23.78
C ILE A 149 -13.40 -5.63 -23.86
N ASP A 150 -14.03 -6.76 -24.14
CA ASP A 150 -15.46 -6.96 -24.03
C ASP A 150 -15.79 -7.62 -22.70
N ILE A 151 -16.83 -7.10 -22.04
CA ILE A 151 -17.29 -7.61 -20.75
C ILE A 151 -18.55 -8.44 -21.03
N THR A 152 -18.47 -9.72 -20.74
CA THR A 152 -19.59 -10.65 -20.90
C THR A 152 -20.12 -11.07 -19.54
N SER A 153 -21.45 -11.03 -19.37
CA SER A 153 -22.14 -11.66 -18.25
C SER A 153 -22.66 -13.01 -18.73
N THR A 154 -21.78 -14.00 -18.81
CA THR A 154 -22.16 -15.42 -18.95
C THR A 154 -22.59 -15.98 -17.61
#